data_AF-A0A9E0VPW2-F1
#
_entry.id   AF-A0A9E0VPW2-F1
#
_cell.length_a   1.000
_cell.length_b   1.000
_cell.length_c   1.000
_cell.angle_alpha   90.00
_cell.angle_beta   90.00
_cell.angle_gamma   90.00
#
_symmetry.space_group_name_H-M   'P 1'
#
loop_
_entity.id
_entity.type
_entity.pdbx_description
1 polymer ?
#
loop_
_entity_poly.entity_id
_entity_poly.type
_entity_poly.pdbx_seq_one_letter_code
_entity_poly.pdbx_strand_id
1 'polypeptide(L)' 'MEKEYIIRRLAGMLIILGVVLAYLVSILWLLLPLFVGINLLQSSFTKFCPLDLILKKKK' A
#
# COMPACT_ATOMS: atom_id res chain seq x y z
N MET A 1 -4.89 3.78 -17.17
CA MET A 1 -3.43 3.55 -17.00
C MET A 1 -2.81 4.52 -15.99
N GLU A 2 -3.34 5.74 -15.79
CA GLU A 2 -2.73 6.66 -14.82
C GLU A 2 -2.78 6.23 -13.34
N LYS A 3 -3.92 5.68 -12.92
CA LYS A 3 -4.19 5.45 -11.50
C LYS A 3 -3.31 4.36 -10.89
N GLU A 4 -2.96 3.33 -11.64
CA GLU A 4 -2.25 2.16 -11.11
C GLU A 4 -0.80 2.46 -10.69
N TYR A 5 -0.12 3.37 -11.39
CA TYR A 5 1.22 3.77 -10.99
C TYR A 5 1.23 4.71 -9.79
N ILE A 6 0.19 5.53 -9.60
CA ILE A 6 0.03 6.35 -8.39
C ILE A 6 -0.14 5.41 -7.19
N ILE A 7 -0.99 4.39 -7.33
CA ILE A 7 -1.23 3.37 -6.30
C ILE A 7 0.07 2.63 -5.97
N ARG A 8 0.83 2.15 -6.96
CA ARG A 8 2.12 1.48 -6.74
C ARG A 8 3.15 2.37 -6.06
N ARG A 9 3.25 3.66 -6.43
CA ARG A 9 4.18 4.61 -5.79
C ARG A 9 3.79 4.88 -4.34
N LEU A 10 2.50 5.12 -4.07
CA LEU A 10 2.00 5.37 -2.71
C LEU A 10 2.20 4.15 -1.82
N ALA A 11 1.88 2.95 -2.31
CA ALA A 11 2.07 1.73 -1.55
C ALA A 11 3.56 1.44 -1.29
N GLY A 12 4.44 1.69 -2.27
CA GLY A 12 5.89 1.59 -2.08
C GLY A 12 6.42 2.57 -1.03
N MET A 13 5.93 3.82 -1.04
CA MET A 13 6.32 4.82 -0.04
C MET A 13 5.89 4.42 1.38
N LEU A 14 4.66 3.91 1.54
CA LEU A 14 4.17 3.43 2.83
C LEU A 14 4.96 2.22 3.35
N ILE A 15 5.38 1.32 2.46
CA ILE A 15 6.22 0.18 2.83
C ILE A 15 7.60 0.65 3.32
N ILE A 16 8.26 1.54 2.57
CA ILE A 16 9.57 2.09 2.95
C ILE A 16 9.47 2.81 4.30
N LEU A 17 8.44 3.65 4.48
CA LEU A 17 8.23 4.38 5.72
C LEU A 17 8.02 3.43 6.91
N GLY A 18 7.22 2.38 6.72
CA GLY A 18 6.96 1.37 7.74
C GLY A 18 8.21 0.57 8.13
N VAL A 19 9.05 0.22 7.14
CA VAL A 19 10.32 -0.48 7.40
C VAL A 19 11.32 0.43 8.14
N VAL A 20 11.42 1.71 7.76
CA VAL A 20 12.27 2.69 8.44
C VAL A 20 11.82 2.87 9.90
N LEU A 21 10.51 2.99 10.15
CA LEU A 21 9.97 3.06 11.51
C LEU A 21 10.17 1.76 12.29
N ALA A 22 10.13 0.61 11.63
CA ALA A 22 10.43 -0.67 12.28
C ALA A 22 11.86 -0.76 12.78
N TYR A 23 12.80 -0.16 12.04
CA TYR A 23 14.20 -0.08 12.44
C TYR A 23 14.44 0.96 13.55
N LEU A 24 13.80 2.12 13.48
CA LEU A 24 14.07 3.25 14.40
C LEU A 24 13.29 3.20 15.71
N VAL A 25 12.07 2.63 15.70
CA VAL A 25 11.16 2.67 16.86
C VAL A 25 10.94 1.29 17.46
N SER A 26 10.43 0.34 16.68
CA SER A 26 10.15 -1.02 17.13
C SER A 26 9.75 -1.91 15.95
N ILE A 27 10.20 -3.17 15.97
CA ILE A 27 9.90 -4.18 14.96
C ILE A 27 8.40 -4.38 14.68
N LEU A 28 7.54 -4.04 15.66
CA LEU A 28 6.08 -4.08 15.53
C LEU A 28 5.55 -3.20 14.39
N TRP A 29 6.31 -2.19 13.96
CA TRP A 29 5.94 -1.38 12.79
C TRP A 29 5.95 -2.14 11.47
N LEU A 30 6.52 -3.36 11.41
CA LEU A 30 6.39 -4.26 10.26
C LEU A 30 4.96 -4.70 9.98
N LEU A 31 4.04 -4.60 10.94
CA LEU A 31 2.62 -4.87 10.68
C LEU A 31 2.04 -3.92 9.62
N LEU A 32 2.57 -2.70 9.50
CA LEU A 32 2.12 -1.69 8.55
C LEU A 32 2.48 -2.05 7.08
N PRO A 33 3.76 -2.32 6.73
CA PRO A 33 4.12 -2.82 5.41
C PRO A 33 3.52 -4.21 5.13
N LEU A 34 3.33 -5.06 6.15
CA LEU A 34 2.66 -6.35 5.98
C LEU A 34 1.20 -6.17 5.57
N PHE A 35 0.46 -5.29 6.24
CA PHE A 35 -0.94 -4.98 5.90
C PHE A 35 -1.06 -4.39 4.48
N VAL A 36 -0.20 -3.42 4.13
CA VAL A 36 -0.18 -2.82 2.78
C VAL A 36 0.17 -3.88 1.73
N GLY A 37 1.14 -4.76 2.01
CA GLY A 37 1.56 -5.84 1.13
C GLY A 37 0.45 -6.87 0.88
N ILE A 38 -0.28 -7.28 1.92
CA ILE A 38 -1.43 -8.20 1.79
C ILE A 38 -2.52 -7.58 0.90
N ASN A 39 -2.83 -6.29 1.10
CA ASN A 39 -3.82 -5.58 0.27
C ASN A 39 -3.39 -5.46 -1.20
N LEU A 40 -2.09 -5.21 -1.46
CA LEU A 40 -1.54 -5.21 -2.82
C LEU A 40 -1.60 -6.59 -3.46
N LEU A 41 -1.22 -7.64 -2.71
CA LEU A 41 -1.25 -9.01 -3.17
C LEU A 41 -2.68 -9.41 -3.54
N GLN A 42 -3.63 -9.17 -2.64
CA GLN A 42 -5.04 -9.42 -2.89
C GLN A 42 -5.55 -8.66 -4.12
N SER A 43 -5.18 -7.38 -4.27
CA SER A 43 -5.52 -6.57 -5.45
C SER A 43 -4.94 -7.13 -6.75
N SER A 44 -3.77 -7.77 -6.72
CA SER A 44 -3.18 -8.39 -7.92
C SER A 44 -3.98 -9.60 -8.42
N PHE A 45 -4.63 -10.33 -7.51
CA PHE A 45 -5.43 -11.51 -7.86
C PHE A 45 -6.90 -11.17 -8.14
N THR A 46 -7.50 -10.27 -7.36
CA THR A 46 -8.94 -9.95 -7.46
C THR A 46 -9.24 -8.68 -8.26
N LYS A 47 -8.22 -7.93 -8.70
CA LYS A 47 -8.35 -6.57 -9.27
C LYS A 47 -9.15 -5.60 -8.39
N PHE A 48 -9.36 -5.95 -7.14
CA PHE A 48 -10.14 -5.19 -6.18
C PHE A 48 -9.18 -4.32 -5.37
N CYS A 49 -8.82 -3.16 -5.92
CA CYS A 49 -8.00 -2.20 -5.20
C CYS A 49 -8.90 -1.18 -4.50
N PRO A 50 -9.01 -1.17 -3.15
CA PRO A 50 -9.79 -0.15 -2.43
C PRO A 50 -9.28 1.27 -2.72
N LEU A 51 -8.00 1.41 -3.05
CA LEU A 51 -7.39 2.69 -3.48
C LEU A 51 -7.91 3.15 -4.86
N ASP A 52 -8.20 2.22 -5.77
CA ASP A 52 -8.81 2.56 -7.07
C ASP A 52 -10.27 3.00 -6.87
N LEU A 53 -11.03 2.35 -5.97
CA LEU A 53 -12.38 2.78 -5.57
C LEU A 53 -12.39 4.19 -4.98
N ILE A 54 -11.44 4.54 -4.10
CA ILE A 54 -11.30 5.89 -3.53
C ILE A 54 -10.95 6.91 -4.63
N LEU A 55 -10.03 6.59 -5.54
CA LEU A 55 -9.69 7.44 -6.68
C LEU A 55 -10.78 7.49 -7.77
N LYS A 56 -11.67 6.50 -7.84
CA LYS A 56 -12.80 6.46 -8.78
C LYS A 56 -13.98 7.28 -8.27
N LYS A 57 -14.15 7.40 -6.94
CA LYS A 57 -15.17 8.23 -6.28
C LYS A 57 -14.90 9.74 -6.35
N LYS A 58 -13.69 10.16 -6.76
CA LYS A 58 -13.30 11.56 -6.96
C LYS A 58 -13.54 12.09 -8.39
N LYS A 59 -14.30 11.37 -9.22
CA LYS A 59 -14.73 11.84 -10.55
C LYS A 59 -16.24 11.98 -10.60
#